data_AF-A0A3D1AB32-F1
#
_entry.id   AF-A0A3D1AB32-F1
#
_cell.length_a   1.000
_cell.length_b   1.000
_cell.length_c   1.000
_cell.angle_alpha   90.00
_cell.angle_beta   90.00
_cell.angle_gamma   90.00
#
_symmetry.space_group_name_H-M   'P 1'
#
loop_
_entity.id
_entity.type
_entity.pdbx_description
1 polymer ?
#
loop_
_entity_poly.entity_id
_entity_poly.type
_entity_poly.pdbx_seq_one_letter_code
_entity_poly.pdbx_strand_id
1 'polypeptide(L)' 'MNIDFPPPSKGTYNNAGSSRQLANYLEHEDMQRMEQGIYTEGFFNLTDDNVYKSQVIKDIDGNIRQLLKTDAKFYAI' A
#
# COMPACT_ATOMS: atom_id res chain seq x y z
N MET A 1 -0.32 -3.36 13.79
CA MET A 1 -1.71 -3.10 13.34
C MET A 1 -2.14 -4.26 12.44
N ASN A 2 -3.32 -4.88 12.63
CA ASN A 2 -3.84 -5.86 11.66
C ASN A 2 -4.61 -5.11 10.56
N ILE A 3 -4.26 -5.35 9.30
CA ILE A 3 -5.06 -4.88 8.16
C ILE A 3 -5.98 -6.02 7.73
N ASP A 4 -7.28 -5.79 7.80
CA ASP A 4 -8.26 -6.70 7.22
C ASP A 4 -8.53 -6.27 5.78
N PHE A 5 -8.00 -7.03 4.82
CA PHE A 5 -8.28 -6.77 3.41
C PHE A 5 -9.65 -7.35 3.07
N PRO A 6 -10.53 -6.60 2.40
CA PRO A 6 -11.81 -7.12 2.00
C PRO A 6 -11.61 -8.40 1.18
N PRO A 7 -12.38 -9.45 1.45
CA PRO A 7 -12.24 -10.72 0.76
C PRO A 7 -12.46 -10.52 -0.75
N PRO A 8 -11.76 -11.29 -1.60
CA PRO A 8 -11.88 -11.14 -3.04
C PRO A 8 -13.33 -11.41 -3.48
N SER A 9 -13.88 -10.54 -4.32
CA SER A 9 -15.19 -10.79 -4.93
C SER A 9 -14.99 -11.71 -6.14
N LYS A 10 -15.56 -12.92 -6.11
CA LYS A 10 -15.44 -13.92 -7.18
C LYS A 10 -13.98 -14.32 -7.50
N GLY A 11 -13.12 -14.43 -6.49
CA GLY A 11 -11.71 -14.82 -6.66
C GLY A 11 -10.82 -13.72 -7.29
N THR A 12 -11.36 -12.52 -7.49
CA THR A 12 -10.59 -11.33 -7.90
C THR A 12 -10.57 -10.36 -6.73
N TYR A 13 -9.39 -9.90 -6.32
CA TYR A 13 -9.34 -8.77 -5.39
C TYR A 13 -9.94 -7.56 -6.07
N ASN A 14 -11.02 -7.06 -5.49
CA ASN A 14 -11.54 -5.78 -5.90
C ASN A 14 -10.65 -4.72 -5.22
N ASN A 15 -9.79 -4.06 -5.98
CA ASN A 15 -8.97 -2.94 -5.49
C ASN A 15 -9.82 -1.68 -5.23
N ALA A 16 -11.07 -1.85 -4.79
CA ALA A 16 -11.97 -0.78 -4.45
C ALA A 16 -11.72 -0.30 -3.02
N GLY A 17 -11.72 1.02 -2.83
CA GLY A 17 -11.43 1.65 -1.55
C GLY A 17 -10.08 2.35 -1.54
N SER A 18 -9.77 3.01 -0.43
CA SER A 18 -8.53 3.78 -0.29
C SER A 18 -7.37 2.89 0.17
N SER A 19 -6.22 3.07 -0.46
CA SER A 19 -4.92 2.53 -0.04
C SER A 19 -4.42 3.10 1.30
N ARG A 20 -5.16 4.03 1.93
CA ARG A 20 -4.82 4.63 3.22
C ARG A 20 -4.56 3.63 4.33
N GLN A 21 -5.34 2.55 4.42
CA GLN A 21 -5.12 1.53 5.45
C GLN A 21 -3.78 0.83 5.27
N LEU A 22 -3.42 0.49 4.03
CA LEU A 22 -2.10 -0.05 3.68
C LEU A 22 -1.00 0.94 4.05
N ALA A 23 -1.12 2.20 3.61
CA ALA A 23 -0.13 3.23 3.90
C ALA A 23 0.05 3.50 5.40
N ASN A 24 -1.00 3.40 6.21
CA ASN A 24 -0.93 3.52 7.67
C ASN A 24 -0.17 2.35 8.30
N TYR A 25 -0.37 1.14 7.80
CA TYR A 25 0.34 -0.04 8.28
C TYR A 25 1.84 0.04 8.00
N LEU A 26 2.23 0.45 6.80
CA LEU A 26 3.64 0.59 6.43
C LEU A 26 4.39 1.56 7.36
N GLU A 27 3.78 2.72 7.66
CA GLU A 27 4.34 3.69 8.62
C GLU A 27 4.43 3.10 10.03
N HIS A 28 3.46 2.28 10.44
CA HIS A 28 3.50 1.59 11.72
C HIS A 28 4.62 0.55 11.82
N GLU A 29 4.87 -0.21 10.75
CA GLU A 29 5.98 -1.17 10.69
C GLU A 29 7.35 -0.47 10.79
N ASP A 30 7.52 0.67 10.11
CA ASP A 30 8.75 1.46 10.23
C ASP A 30 8.96 1.96 11.67
N MET A 31 7.91 2.44 12.34
CA MET A 31 8.00 2.82 13.75
C MET A 31 8.41 1.65 14.63
N GLN A 32 7.84 0.46 14.43
CA GLN A 32 8.23 -0.73 15.20
C GLN A 32 9.69 -1.13 14.95
N ARG A 33 10.18 -1.00 13.72
CA ARG A 33 11.60 -1.27 13.39
C ARG A 33 12.53 -0.26 14.07
N MET A 34 12.17 1.02 14.04
CA MET A 34 12.92 2.06 14.74
C MET A 34 12.96 1.82 16.25
N GLU A 35 11.85 1.41 16.86
CA GLU A 35 11.79 1.04 18.28
C GLU A 35 12.72 -0.14 18.62
N GLN A 36 12.91 -1.07 17.67
CA GLN A 36 13.84 -2.19 17.80
C GLN A 36 15.30 -1.83 17.47
N GLY A 37 15.58 -0.56 17.13
CA GLY A 37 16.91 -0.10 16.72
C GLY A 37 17.32 -0.56 15.31
N ILE A 38 16.38 -1.03 14.51
CA ILE A 38 16.59 -1.42 13.11
C ILE A 38 16.39 -0.17 12.25
N TYR A 39 17.50 0.43 11.83
CA TYR A 39 17.49 1.60 10.95
C TYR A 39 17.51 1.12 9.49
N THR A 40 16.33 0.90 8.93
CA THR A 40 16.13 0.65 7.50
C THR A 40 15.60 1.89 6.81
N GLU A 41 15.76 1.96 5.50
CA GLU A 41 15.02 2.91 4.68
C GLU A 41 13.51 2.72 4.92
N GLY A 42 12.82 3.81 5.27
CA GLY A 42 11.39 3.80 5.52
C GLY A 42 10.60 3.73 4.22
N PHE A 43 9.38 3.22 4.30
CA PHE A 43 8.46 3.14 3.16
C PHE A 43 8.10 4.52 2.58
N PHE A 44 8.17 5.58 3.40
CA PHE A 44 7.96 6.96 2.98
C PHE A 44 9.19 7.78 3.36
N ASN A 45 10.04 8.09 2.40
CA ASN A 45 11.27 8.86 2.61
C ASN A 45 11.06 10.33 2.21
N LEU A 46 10.95 11.21 3.21
CA LEU A 46 10.83 12.66 3.01
C LEU A 46 12.18 13.36 2.81
N THR A 47 13.28 12.72 3.24
CA THR A 47 14.61 13.35 3.27
C THR A 47 15.32 13.25 1.93
N ASP A 48 15.33 12.07 1.31
CA ASP A 48 16.07 11.84 0.07
C ASP A 48 15.15 11.82 -1.16
N ASP A 49 14.04 11.08 -1.09
CA ASP A 49 13.17 10.87 -2.25
C ASP A 49 11.94 11.78 -2.29
N ASN A 50 11.71 12.57 -1.24
CA ASN A 50 10.57 13.48 -1.11
C ASN A 50 9.20 12.77 -1.29
N VAL A 51 9.09 11.53 -0.83
CA VAL A 51 7.92 10.66 -0.96
C VAL A 51 6.97 10.88 0.21
N TYR A 52 5.91 11.64 -0.02
CA TYR A 52 4.85 11.86 0.97
C TYR A 52 3.83 10.73 0.95
N LYS A 53 3.54 10.16 2.12
CA LYS A 53 2.45 9.19 2.33
C LYS A 53 1.11 9.65 1.73
N SER A 54 0.74 10.91 1.92
CA SER A 54 -0.50 11.47 1.38
C SER A 54 -0.52 11.51 -0.15
N GLN A 55 0.64 11.76 -0.77
CA GLN A 55 0.81 11.78 -2.22
C GLN A 55 0.70 10.36 -2.78
N VAL A 56 1.36 9.38 -2.14
CA VAL A 56 1.27 7.96 -2.52
C VAL A 56 -0.18 7.47 -2.44
N ILE A 57 -0.90 7.76 -1.35
CA ILE A 57 -2.32 7.39 -1.22
C ILE A 57 -3.13 8.02 -2.35
N LYS A 58 -2.95 9.31 -2.61
CA LYS A 58 -3.68 10.03 -3.66
C LYS A 58 -3.42 9.43 -5.05
N ASP A 59 -2.18 9.11 -5.35
CA ASP A 59 -1.78 8.61 -6.66
C ASP A 59 -2.26 7.17 -6.88
N ILE A 60 -2.20 6.33 -5.85
CA ILE A 60 -2.74 4.96 -5.89
C ILE A 60 -4.27 5.00 -6.01
N ASP A 61 -4.95 5.76 -5.14
CA ASP A 61 -6.42 5.86 -5.14
C ASP A 61 -6.94 6.49 -6.44
N GLY A 62 -6.17 7.42 -7.02
CA GLY A 62 -6.45 8.07 -8.29
C GLY A 62 -6.05 7.26 -9.52
N ASN A 63 -5.38 6.13 -9.36
CA ASN A 63 -4.99 5.26 -10.47
C ASN A 63 -6.18 4.42 -10.96
N ILE A 64 -7.09 5.10 -11.66
CA ILE A 64 -8.36 4.55 -12.17
C ILE A 64 -8.15 3.68 -13.43
N ARG A 65 -6.95 3.68 -14.02
CA ARG A 65 -6.66 2.81 -15.17
C ARG A 65 -6.68 1.36 -14.69
N GLN A 66 -7.82 0.71 -14.90
CA GLN A 66 -7.96 -0.73 -14.75
C GLN A 66 -6.83 -1.42 -15.52
N LEU A 67 -6.34 -2.54 -14.97
CA LEU A 67 -5.48 -3.47 -15.71
C LEU A 67 -6.10 -3.74 -17.09
N LEU A 68 -5.29 -3.55 -18.14
CA LEU A 68 -5.69 -3.89 -19.50
C LEU A 68 -6.04 -5.38 -19.55
N LYS A 69 -6.85 -5.79 -20.52
CA LYS A 69 -7.18 -7.21 -20.72
C LYS A 69 -5.94 -8.08 -20.96
N THR A 70 -4.85 -7.46 -21.40
CA THR A 70 -3.55 -8.07 -21.65
C THR A 70 -2.66 -8.13 -20.41
N ASP A 71 -2.96 -7.34 -19.38
CA ASP A 71 -2.14 -7.31 -18.18
C ASP A 71 -2.41 -8.55 -17.32
N ALA A 72 -1.35 -9.07 -16.71
CA ALA A 72 -1.45 -10.22 -15.82
C ALA A 72 -2.37 -9.87 -14.64
N LYS A 73 -3.39 -10.70 -14.42
CA LYS A 73 -4.26 -10.61 -13.25
C LYS A 73 -3.69 -11.51 -12.16
N PHE A 74 -3.45 -10.93 -10.98
CA PHE A 74 -3.10 -11.71 -9.81
C PHE A 74 -4.38 -12.30 -9.20
N TYR A 75 -4.47 -13.64 -9.19
CA TYR A 75 -5.50 -14.38 -8.48
C TYR A 75 -4.88 -14.87 -7.16
N ALA A 76 -5.55 -14.68 -6.02
CA ALA A 76 -5.22 -15.47 -4.84
C ALA A 76 -5.84 -16.85 -4.97
N ILE A 77 -5.03 -17.88 -4.71
CA ILE A 77 -5.44 -19.28 -4.60
C ILE A 77 -5.50 -19.62 -3.11
#